data_AF-A0A9W4B4L0-F1
#
_entry.id   AF-A0A9W4B4L0-F1
#
_cell.length_a   1.000
_cell.length_b   1.000
_cell.length_c   1.000
_cell.angle_alpha   90.00
_cell.angle_beta   90.00
_cell.angle_gamma   90.00
#
_symmetry.space_group_name_H-M   'P 1'
#
loop_
_entity.id
_entity.type
_entity.pdbx_description
1 polymer ?
#
loop_
_entity_poly.entity_id
_entity_poly.type
_entity_poly.pdbx_seq_one_letter_code
_entity_poly.pdbx_strand_id
1 'polypeptide(L)'
;MSVKDDLLEDLPHVYPGLPRPDVERLLTLLDQSASTEASMGLSVATALDPLVPNVARRIESYKASGDVDDYLRMLRGAAVLLLQEWQSQGQPPPPDSIVNLVDKVERDS
;
A
#
# COMPACT_ATOMS: atom_id res chain seq x y z
N MET A 1 3.51 17.86 -2.31
CA MET A 1 3.51 16.60 -1.55
C MET A 1 3.65 15.51 -2.57
N SER A 2 4.59 14.59 -2.39
CA SER A 2 4.79 13.48 -3.32
C SER A 2 4.00 12.25 -2.87
N VAL A 3 3.70 11.34 -3.80
CA VAL A 3 3.11 10.02 -3.52
C VAL A 3 3.85 9.28 -2.39
N LYS A 4 5.17 9.44 -2.33
CA LYS A 4 6.02 8.90 -1.28
C LYS A 4 5.69 9.52 0.09
N ASP A 5 5.64 10.84 0.17
CA ASP A 5 5.31 11.54 1.42
C ASP A 5 3.93 11.13 1.94
N ASP A 6 2.96 11.00 1.03
CA ASP A 6 1.60 10.56 1.34
C ASP A 6 1.57 9.11 1.86
N LEU A 7 2.35 8.19 1.28
CA LEU A 7 2.49 6.82 1.79
C LEU A 7 3.15 6.77 3.17
N LEU A 8 4.17 7.60 3.41
CA LEU A 8 4.83 7.69 4.71
C LEU A 8 3.93 8.29 5.79
N GLU A 9 2.96 9.13 5.41
CA GLU A 9 1.91 9.61 6.31
C GLU A 9 0.86 8.53 6.60
N ASP A 10 0.46 7.75 5.58
CA ASP A 10 -0.64 6.78 5.71
C ASP A 10 -0.24 5.49 6.42
N LEU A 11 0.94 4.93 6.12
CA LEU A 11 1.36 3.61 6.57
C LEU A 11 1.53 3.48 8.10
N PRO A 12 2.05 4.47 8.85
CA PRO A 12 2.14 4.40 10.31
C PRO A 12 0.78 4.26 11.03
N HIS A 13 -0.32 4.64 10.37
CA HIS A 13 -1.67 4.46 10.92
C HIS A 13 -2.23 3.06 10.70
N VAL A 14 -1.61 2.29 9.81
CA VAL A 14 -2.02 0.94 9.42
C VAL A 14 -1.10 -0.10 10.06
N TYR A 15 0.20 0.15 10.01
CA TYR A 15 1.25 -0.73 10.50
C TYR A 15 1.82 -0.23 11.82
N PRO A 16 2.07 -1.09 12.84
CA PRO A 16 2.05 -2.56 12.82
C PRO A 16 0.68 -3.18 13.17
N GLY A 17 -0.40 -2.39 13.19
CA GLY A 17 -1.74 -2.87 13.54
C GLY A 17 -2.34 -3.88 12.54
N LEU A 18 -1.81 -3.94 11.32
CA LEU A 18 -2.22 -4.86 10.27
C LEU A 18 -1.45 -6.19 10.38
N PRO A 19 -2.12 -7.32 10.71
CA PRO A 19 -1.45 -8.60 10.80
C PRO A 19 -1.04 -9.10 9.41
N ARG A 20 -0.02 -9.97 9.35
CA ARG A 20 0.50 -10.52 8.09
C ARG A 20 -0.58 -11.02 7.11
N PRO A 21 -1.60 -11.80 7.51
CA PRO A 21 -2.64 -12.25 6.58
C PRO A 21 -3.42 -11.10 5.93
N ASP A 22 -3.58 -9.98 6.63
CA ASP A 22 -4.25 -8.80 6.09
C ASP A 22 -3.34 -8.01 5.14
N VAL A 23 -2.01 -8.04 5.36
CA VAL A 23 -1.01 -7.52 4.39
C VAL A 23 -1.00 -8.39 3.12
N GLU A 24 -1.07 -9.71 3.25
CA GLU A 24 -1.18 -10.65 2.12
C GLU A 24 -2.50 -10.42 1.34
N ARG A 25 -3.59 -10.19 2.06
CA ARG A 25 -4.89 -9.84 1.47
C ARG A 25 -4.84 -8.48 0.76
N LEU A 26 -4.24 -7.47 1.36
CA LEU A 26 -4.00 -6.16 0.74
C LEU A 26 -3.26 -6.33 -0.59
N LEU A 27 -2.15 -7.07 -0.61
CA LEU A 27 -1.39 -7.32 -1.84
C LEU A 27 -2.23 -8.05 -2.90
N THR A 28 -3.02 -9.03 -2.51
CA THR A 28 -3.92 -9.75 -3.43
C THR A 28 -4.94 -8.82 -4.08
N LEU A 29 -5.52 -7.89 -3.31
CA LEU A 29 -6.47 -6.91 -3.85
C LEU A 29 -5.80 -5.92 -4.81
N LEU A 30 -4.58 -5.48 -4.49
CA LEU A 30 -3.79 -4.62 -5.38
C LEU A 30 -3.47 -5.33 -6.69
N ASP A 31 -3.05 -6.60 -6.64
CA ASP A 31 -2.74 -7.42 -7.82
C ASP A 31 -3.96 -7.65 -8.73
N GLN A 32 -5.13 -7.91 -8.13
CA GLN A 32 -6.38 -8.09 -8.87
C GLN A 32 -6.79 -6.82 -9.61
N SER A 33 -6.57 -5.66 -8.99
CA SER A 33 -6.95 -4.39 -9.56
C SER A 33 -6.10 -3.94 -10.74
N ALA A 34 -4.80 -4.26 -10.72
CA ALA A 34 -3.90 -4.03 -11.84
C ALA A 34 -4.30 -4.83 -13.11
N SER A 35 -5.09 -5.90 -12.95
CA SER A 35 -5.49 -6.79 -14.04
C SER A 35 -6.81 -6.40 -14.72
N THR A 36 -7.53 -5.40 -14.23
CA THR A 36 -8.82 -4.96 -14.78
C THR A 36 -8.71 -3.53 -15.32
N GLU A 37 -8.44 -3.40 -16.61
CA GLU A 37 -8.45 -2.12 -17.32
C GLU A 37 -9.86 -1.47 -17.23
N ALA A 38 -9.88 -0.16 -16.95
CA ALA A 38 -11.05 0.74 -16.93
C ALA A 38 -11.92 0.75 -15.66
N SER A 39 -11.46 1.49 -14.63
CA SER A 39 -12.18 2.16 -13.50
C SER A 39 -11.46 2.10 -12.12
N MET A 40 -10.14 1.86 -12.14
CA MET A 40 -9.31 1.38 -11.02
C MET A 40 -9.41 2.15 -9.69
N GLY A 41 -9.51 3.48 -9.67
CA GLY A 41 -9.45 4.21 -8.39
C GLY A 41 -10.62 3.94 -7.43
N LEU A 42 -11.85 3.78 -7.95
CA LEU A 42 -13.04 3.57 -7.10
C LEU A 42 -13.20 2.10 -6.70
N SER A 43 -12.92 1.16 -7.61
CA SER A 43 -13.00 -0.28 -7.31
C SER A 43 -11.93 -0.70 -6.30
N VAL A 44 -10.72 -0.14 -6.39
CA VAL A 44 -9.64 -0.40 -5.43
C VAL A 44 -9.91 0.24 -4.08
N ALA A 45 -10.22 1.54 -4.04
CA ALA A 45 -10.51 2.21 -2.78
C ALA A 45 -11.64 1.49 -2.00
N THR A 46 -12.70 1.08 -2.69
CA THR A 46 -13.81 0.32 -2.09
C THR A 46 -13.37 -1.04 -1.56
N ALA A 47 -12.49 -1.75 -2.28
CA ALA A 47 -11.98 -3.05 -1.85
C ALA A 47 -11.02 -2.95 -0.65
N LEU A 48 -10.27 -1.84 -0.58
CA LEU A 48 -9.28 -1.60 0.47
C LEU A 48 -9.87 -1.00 1.74
N ASP A 49 -10.99 -0.27 1.66
CA ASP A 49 -11.62 0.42 2.79
C ASP A 49 -11.84 -0.45 4.04
N PRO A 50 -12.28 -1.72 3.94
CA PRO A 50 -12.45 -2.57 5.12
C PRO A 50 -11.15 -2.97 5.83
N LEU A 51 -9.99 -2.84 5.16
CA LEU A 51 -8.68 -3.21 5.69
C LEU A 51 -7.86 -1.97 6.07
N VAL A 52 -7.86 -0.95 5.21
CA VAL A 52 -6.98 0.22 5.28
C VAL A 52 -7.74 1.50 4.87
N PRO A 53 -8.70 1.98 5.69
CA PRO A 53 -9.62 3.06 5.30
C PRO A 53 -8.91 4.41 5.03
N ASN A 54 -7.76 4.67 5.65
CA ASN A 54 -6.96 5.87 5.36
C ASN A 54 -6.38 5.82 3.94
N VAL A 55 -5.82 4.68 3.56
CA VAL A 55 -5.27 4.42 2.21
C VAL A 55 -6.38 4.50 1.17
N ALA A 56 -7.56 3.93 1.45
CA ALA A 56 -8.72 4.04 0.57
C ALA A 56 -9.07 5.51 0.30
N ARG A 57 -9.21 6.33 1.34
CA ARG A 57 -9.47 7.79 1.20
C ARG A 57 -8.38 8.51 0.42
N ARG A 58 -7.10 8.15 0.60
CA ARG A 58 -5.99 8.73 -0.17
C ARG A 58 -6.12 8.43 -1.65
N ILE A 59 -6.40 7.18 -2.03
CA ILE A 59 -6.64 6.78 -3.42
C ILE A 59 -7.79 7.58 -4.03
N GLU A 60 -8.87 7.81 -3.28
CA GLU A 60 -9.97 8.64 -3.77
C GLU A 60 -9.56 10.09 -4.03
N SER A 61 -8.68 10.65 -3.20
CA SER A 61 -8.19 12.03 -3.36
C SER A 61 -7.36 12.22 -4.63
N TYR A 62 -6.62 11.19 -5.08
CA TYR A 62 -5.81 11.22 -6.30
C TYR A 62 -6.59 11.03 -7.60
N LYS A 63 -7.89 10.67 -7.53
CA LYS A 63 -8.72 10.58 -8.74
C LYS A 63 -8.75 11.89 -9.54
N ALA A 64 -8.57 13.03 -8.86
CA ALA A 64 -8.54 14.33 -9.49
C ALA A 64 -7.17 14.69 -10.11
N SER A 65 -6.07 14.12 -9.62
CA SER A 65 -4.70 14.45 -10.06
C SER A 65 -4.12 13.42 -11.03
N GLY A 66 -4.63 12.19 -11.05
CA GLY A 66 -4.11 11.11 -11.89
C GLY A 66 -2.99 10.29 -11.23
N ASP A 67 -2.61 10.60 -9.99
CA ASP A 67 -1.50 9.93 -9.28
C ASP A 67 -1.89 8.56 -8.68
N VAL A 68 -3.10 8.06 -8.99
CA VAL A 68 -3.63 6.80 -8.45
C VAL A 68 -2.69 5.64 -8.78
N ASP A 69 -2.25 5.53 -10.03
CA ASP A 69 -1.43 4.41 -10.49
C ASP A 69 -0.05 4.39 -9.81
N ASP A 70 0.55 5.56 -9.61
CA ASP A 70 1.83 5.70 -8.92
C ASP A 70 1.72 5.36 -7.43
N TYR A 71 0.65 5.81 -6.77
CA TYR A 71 0.40 5.47 -5.39
C TYR A 71 0.15 3.98 -5.20
N LEU A 72 -0.69 3.35 -6.05
CA LEU A 72 -0.95 1.92 -6.00
C LEU A 72 0.30 1.09 -6.28
N ARG A 73 1.12 1.51 -7.25
CA ARG A 73 2.40 0.88 -7.57
C ARG A 73 3.36 0.91 -6.39
N MET A 74 3.51 2.08 -5.76
CA MET A 74 4.43 2.23 -4.62
C MET A 74 3.93 1.47 -3.38
N LEU A 75 2.62 1.53 -3.10
CA LEU A 75 1.98 0.75 -2.02
C LEU A 75 2.19 -0.75 -2.22
N ARG A 76 2.00 -1.26 -3.44
CA ARG A 76 2.23 -2.66 -3.79
C ARG A 76 3.68 -3.06 -3.54
N GLY A 77 4.64 -2.25 -3.99
CA GLY A 77 6.06 -2.50 -3.75
C GLY A 77 6.39 -2.58 -2.26
N ALA A 78 5.88 -1.64 -1.46
CA ALA A 78 6.10 -1.61 -0.03
C ALA A 78 5.50 -2.85 0.67
N ALA A 79 4.29 -3.26 0.30
CA ALA A 79 3.64 -4.47 0.82
C ALA A 79 4.41 -5.74 0.47
N VAL A 80 4.93 -5.86 -0.75
CA VAL A 80 5.78 -6.99 -1.19
C VAL A 80 7.04 -7.07 -0.34
N LEU A 81 7.77 -5.97 -0.20
CA LEU A 81 9.02 -5.96 0.57
C LEU A 81 8.75 -6.22 2.07
N LEU A 82 7.66 -5.70 2.61
CA LEU A 82 7.27 -5.96 3.99
C LEU A 82 7.03 -7.46 4.23
N LEU A 83 6.33 -8.13 3.32
CA LEU A 83 6.10 -9.58 3.39
C LEU A 83 7.37 -10.42 3.18
N GLN A 84 8.35 -9.91 2.43
CA GLN A 84 9.66 -10.54 2.28
C GLN A 84 10.50 -10.43 3.56
N GLU A 85 10.44 -9.30 4.27
CA GLU A 85 11.11 -9.11 5.57
C GLU A 85 10.42 -9.88 6.69
N TRP A 86 9.09 -9.99 6.63
CA TRP A 86 8.31 -10.73 7.61
C TRP A 86 8.53 -12.23 7.41
N GLN A 87 9.22 -12.90 8.34
CA GLN A 87 9.33 -14.37 8.30
C GLN A 87 7.97 -15.02 8.59
N SER A 88 7.66 -16.18 7.98
CA SER A 88 6.33 -16.85 7.96
C SER A 88 5.73 -17.20 9.33
N GLN A 89 6.51 -17.07 10.42
CA GLN A 89 6.12 -17.29 11.81
C GLN A 89 6.74 -16.23 12.75
N GLY A 90 7.33 -15.17 12.19
CA GLY A 90 8.12 -14.19 12.92
C GLY A 90 7.31 -13.00 13.42
N GLN A 91 7.92 -12.20 14.29
CA GLN A 91 7.39 -10.89 14.66
C GLN A 91 7.28 -9.98 13.43
N PRO A 92 6.29 -9.06 13.41
CA PRO A 92 6.26 -7.97 12.43
C PRO A 92 7.59 -7.22 12.42
N PRO A 93 8.13 -6.87 11.23
CA PRO A 93 9.23 -5.92 11.13
C PRO A 93 9.01 -4.65 11.97
N PRO A 94 10.06 -3.96 12.45
CA PRO A 94 9.85 -2.73 13.20
C PRO A 94 9.15 -1.67 12.32
N PRO A 95 8.30 -0.79 12.89
CA PRO A 95 7.62 0.26 12.13
C PRO A 95 8.58 1.15 11.33
N ASP A 96 9.77 1.41 11.84
CA ASP A 96 10.82 2.18 11.17
C ASP A 96 11.29 1.52 9.85
N SER A 97 11.12 0.20 9.68
CA SER A 97 11.41 -0.47 8.41
C SER A 97 10.54 0.06 7.28
N ILE A 98 9.29 0.48 7.54
CA ILE A 98 8.37 0.95 6.51
C ILE A 98 8.95 2.11 5.71
N VAL A 99 9.62 3.06 6.37
CA VAL A 99 10.28 4.19 5.71
C VAL A 99 11.35 3.68 4.74
N ASN A 100 12.18 2.74 5.18
CA ASN A 100 13.23 2.14 4.35
C ASN A 100 12.65 1.36 3.17
N LEU A 101 11.50 0.70 3.36
CA LEU A 101 10.83 -0.06 2.30
C LEU A 101 10.27 0.87 1.22
N VAL A 102 9.58 1.94 1.61
CA VAL A 102 9.05 2.94 0.66
C VAL A 102 10.21 3.61 -0.11
N ASP A 103 11.28 3.99 0.59
CA ASP A 103 12.51 4.52 -0.02
C ASP A 103 13.12 3.56 -1.04
N LYS A 104 13.13 2.25 -0.73
CA LYS A 104 13.68 1.23 -1.62
C LYS A 104 12.85 1.11 -2.91
N VAL A 105 11.52 1.12 -2.79
CA VAL A 105 10.63 1.07 -3.96
C VAL A 105 10.81 2.28 -4.85
N GLU A 106 10.91 3.48 -4.27
CA GLU A 106 11.11 4.72 -5.04
C GLU A 106 12.43 4.70 -5.83
N ARG A 107 13.52 4.17 -5.24
CA ARG A 107 14.82 4.06 -5.93
C ARG A 107 14.84 3.00 -7.03
N ASP A 108 14.02 1.96 -6.89
CA ASP A 108 13.89 0.87 -7.87
C ASP A 108 12.85 1.18 -8.97
N SER A 109 12.21 2.36 -8.93
CA SER A 109 11.18 2.85 -9.88
C SER A 109 11.77 3.73 -10.99
#